data_AF-X0PKG4-F1
#
_entry.id   AF-X0PKG4-F1
#
_cell.length_a   1.000
_cell.length_b   1.000
_cell.length_c   1.000
_cell.angle_alpha   90.00
_cell.angle_beta   90.00
_cell.angle_gamma   90.00
#
_symmetry.space_group_name_H-M   'P 1'
#
loop_
_entity.id
_entity.type
_entity.pdbx_description
1 polymer ?
#
loop_
_entity_poly.entity_id
_entity_poly.type
_entity_poly.pdbx_seq_one_letter_code
_entity_poly.pdbx_strand_id
1 'polypeptide(L)' 'MSLLIPFDKGDVVSYLNDNTNILKTDYRDNGTVITAELNDVDAKRFGKYVLAAE' A
#
# COMPACT_ATOMS: atom_id res chain seq x y z
N MET A 1 -2.15 -8.39 0.31
CA MET A 1 -3.13 -7.27 0.31
C MET A 1 -2.67 -6.23 -0.71
N SER A 2 -3.58 -5.59 -1.44
CA SER A 2 -3.20 -4.54 -2.41
C SER A 2 -3.64 -3.17 -1.89
N LEU A 3 -2.73 -2.19 -1.92
CA LEU A 3 -2.98 -0.82 -1.47
C LEU A 3 -2.78 0.14 -2.64
N LEU A 4 -3.69 1.09 -2.83
CA LEU A 4 -3.50 2.16 -3.79
C LEU A 4 -3.04 3.41 -3.06
N ILE A 5 -1.77 3.76 -3.25
CA ILE A 5 -1.18 4.95 -2.65
C ILE A 5 -1.11 6.05 -3.72
N PRO A 6 -1.84 7.17 -3.54
CA PRO A 6 -1.73 8.29 -4.47
C PRO A 6 -0.32 8.88 -4.44
N PHE A 7 0.14 9.46 -5.54
CA PHE A 7 1.48 10.06 -5.64
C PHE A 7 1.74 11.18 -4.62
N ASP A 8 0.68 11.84 -4.12
CA ASP A 8 0.75 12.80 -3.02
C ASP A 8 1.23 12.18 -1.70
N LYS A 9 1.09 10.87 -1.54
CA LYS A 9 1.43 10.12 -0.32
C LYS A 9 2.66 9.22 -0.50
N GLY A 10 3.73 9.79 -1.04
CA GLY A 10 5.03 9.12 -1.12
C GLY A 10 5.56 8.61 0.23
N ASP A 11 5.26 9.33 1.32
CA ASP A 11 5.62 8.92 2.69
C ASP A 11 5.03 7.55 3.07
N VAL A 12 3.81 7.24 2.62
CA VAL A 12 3.16 5.95 2.88
C VAL A 12 3.86 4.83 2.10
N VAL A 13 4.29 5.10 0.87
CA VAL A 13 5.07 4.13 0.06
C VAL A 13 6.38 3.79 0.75
N SER A 14 7.11 4.81 1.24
CA SER A 14 8.35 4.61 1.99
C SER A 14 8.13 3.83 3.27
N TYR A 15 7.10 4.16 4.05
CA TYR A 15 6.76 3.41 5.27
C TYR A 15 6.47 1.94 4.96
N LEU A 16 5.66 1.66 3.94
CA LEU A 16 5.33 0.29 3.55
C LEU A 16 6.58 -0.47 3.09
N ASN A 17 7.48 0.16 2.32
CA ASN A 17 8.73 -0.49 1.91
C ASN A 17 9.65 -0.85 3.08
N ASP A 18 9.65 -0.03 4.13
CA ASP A 18 10.51 -0.24 5.31
C ASP A 18 9.89 -1.17 6.36
N ASN A 19 8.57 -1.08 6.56
CA ASN A 19 7.85 -1.75 7.65
C ASN A 19 7.06 -2.99 7.20
N THR A 20 6.86 -3.20 5.90
CA THR A 20 6.06 -4.33 5.38
C THR A 20 6.77 -5.07 4.26
N ASN A 21 6.39 -6.34 4.07
CA ASN A 21 6.98 -7.16 3.03
C ASN A 21 6.31 -6.88 1.68
N ILE A 22 6.96 -6.09 0.84
CA ILE A 22 6.47 -5.75 -0.50
C ILE A 22 6.64 -6.96 -1.44
N LEU A 23 5.51 -7.48 -1.93
CA LEU A 23 5.47 -8.53 -2.93
C LEU A 23 5.52 -7.96 -4.34
N LYS A 24 4.86 -6.81 -4.57
CA LYS A 24 4.77 -6.17 -5.88
C LYS A 24 4.52 -4.67 -5.76
N THR A 25 5.04 -3.91 -6.71
CA THR A 25 4.77 -2.48 -6.86
C THR A 25 4.40 -2.20 -8.31
N ASP A 26 3.23 -1.63 -8.53
CA ASP A 26 2.64 -1.38 -9.84
C ASP A 26 2.30 0.12 -9.92
N TYR A 27 2.86 0.83 -10.90
CA TYR A 27 2.63 2.26 -11.06
C TYR A 27 1.45 2.47 -12.00
N ARG A 28 0.36 3.06 -11.50
CA ARG A 28 -0.84 3.40 -12.26
C ARG A 28 -1.01 4.90 -12.38
N ASP A 29 -1.84 5.34 -13.32
CA ASP A 29 -2.18 6.75 -13.52
C ASP A 29 -2.77 7.40 -12.26
N ASN A 30 -3.47 6.62 -11.43
CA ASN A 30 -4.10 7.10 -10.20
C ASN A 30 -3.21 6.98 -8.94
N GLY A 31 -1.98 6.46 -9.07
CA GLY A 31 -1.05 6.26 -7.95
C GLY A 31 -0.24 4.97 -8.04
N THR A 32 0.54 4.69 -7.01
CA THR A 32 1.31 3.45 -6.86
C THR A 32 0.49 2.40 -6.14
N VAL A 33 0.18 1.31 -6.85
CA VAL A 33 -0.39 0.11 -6.26
C VAL A 33 0.72 -0.73 -5.65
N ILE A 34 0.62 -0.98 -4.36
CA ILE A 34 1.58 -1.79 -3.62
C ILE A 34 0.87 -3.04 -3.14
N THR A 35 1.35 -4.19 -3.59
CA THR A 35 0.97 -5.48 -3.05
C THR A 35 1.99 -5.86 -1.99
N ALA A 36 1.54 -5.92 -0.74
CA ALA A 36 2.36 -6.29 0.39
C ALA A 36 1.61 -7.23 1.33
N GLU A 37 2.36 -7.95 2.14
CA GLU A 37 1.81 -8.62 3.32
C GLU A 37 1.78 -7.64 4.48
N LEU A 38 0.56 -7.29 4.90
CA LEU A 38 0.32 -6.40 6.02
C LEU A 38 -0.02 -7.23 7.26
N ASN A 39 0.54 -6.82 8.39
CA ASN A 39 0.07 -7.28 9.69
C ASN A 39 -1.22 -6.57 10.09
N ASP A 40 -1.93 -7.08 11.10
CA ASP A 40 -3.23 -6.53 11.54
C ASP A 40 -3.17 -5.02 11.89
N VAL A 41 -2.02 -4.57 12.40
CA VAL A 41 -1.76 -3.15 12.74
C VAL A 41 -1.69 -2.29 11.48
N ASP A 42 -0.90 -2.70 10.49
CA ASP A 42 -0.74 -1.97 9.24
C ASP A 42 -2.03 -2.02 8.41
N ALA A 43 -2.72 -3.17 8.41
CA ALA A 43 -4.03 -3.30 7.79
C ALA A 43 -5.06 -2.34 8.40
N LYS A 44 -5.05 -2.13 9.72
CA LYS A 44 -5.88 -1.09 10.38
C LYS A 44 -5.43 0.33 10.05
N ARG A 45 -4.12 0.60 10.05
CA ARG A 45 -3.55 1.94 9.82
C ARG A 45 -3.73 2.41 8.37
N PHE A 46 -3.53 1.50 7.42
CA PHE A 46 -3.63 1.74 5.98
C PHE A 46 -4.92 1.20 5.36
N GLY A 47 -5.89 0.78 6.18
CA GLY A 47 -7.20 0.30 5.73
C GLY A 47 -7.91 1.27 4.77
N LYS A 48 -7.65 2.58 4.90
CA LYS A 48 -8.15 3.62 3.99
C LYS A 48 -7.58 3.58 2.57
N TYR A 49 -6.45 2.92 2.36
CA TYR A 49 -5.80 2.74 1.06
C TYR A 49 -5.94 1.31 0.53
N VAL A 50 -6.45 0.39 1.34
CA VAL A 50 -6.69 -0.98 0.92
C VAL A 50 -7.64 -0.96 -0.25
N LEU A 51 -7.17 -1.49 -1.37
CA LEU A 51 -8.05 -1.87 -2.46
C LEU A 51 -8.77 -3.13 -1.99
N ALA A 52 -10.04 -2.98 -1.62
CA ALA A 52 -10.92 -4.13 -1.51
C ALA A 52 -10.98 -4.76 -2.91
N ALA A 53 -10.19 -5.80 -3.12
CA ALA A 53 -10.40 -6.68 -4.25
C ALA A 53 -11.68 -7.46 -3.93
N GLU A 54 -12.77 -7.11 -4.61
CA GLU A 54 -13.95 -7.98 -4.74
C GLU A 54 -13.58 -9.33 -5.35
#